data_AF-A0A9D1JMM5-F1
#
_entry.id   AF-A0A9D1JMM5-F1
#
_cell.length_a   1.000
_cell.length_b   1.000
_cell.length_c   1.000
_cell.angle_alpha   90.00
_cell.angle_beta   90.00
_cell.angle_gamma   90.00
#
_symmetry.space_group_name_H-M   'P 1'
#
loop_
_entity.id
_entity.type
_entity.pdbx_description
1 polymer ?
#
loop_
_entity_poly.entity_id
_entity_poly.type
_entity_poly.pdbx_seq_one_letter_code
_entity_poly.pdbx_strand_id
1 'polypeptide(L)'
;MGILTGGYLKMYTKKLQLQLQRQLTSVMLRHNKVQKQVGEMEKQLTRMQQNQNSVFNASMQAANYGAYQSIFGINPQTGQSSINANDAQAMQTANNQYQAAQQYNSIMFQQQKFMMDESFEQFRTMQLEPLQNLEESLAMEKASLESRLATIKEQHESAKEMEKDSRKDVVPDYTGQG
;
A
#
# COMPACT_ATOMS: atom_id res chain seq x y z
N MET A 1 12.78 -38.17 -41.16
CA MET A 1 12.78 -38.03 -39.68
C MET A 1 12.41 -36.62 -39.19
N GLY A 2 12.64 -35.53 -39.97
CA GLY A 2 12.41 -34.14 -39.53
C GLY A 2 10.95 -33.70 -39.27
N ILE A 3 9.97 -34.25 -39.98
CA ILE A 3 8.54 -33.86 -39.81
C ILE A 3 7.97 -34.27 -38.45
N LEU A 4 8.32 -35.47 -37.97
CA LEU A 4 7.81 -35.99 -36.70
C LEU A 4 8.44 -35.27 -35.50
N THR A 5 9.73 -34.89 -35.59
CA THR A 5 10.41 -34.09 -34.57
C THR A 5 9.89 -32.65 -34.52
N GLY A 6 9.65 -32.00 -35.66
CA GLY A 6 9.05 -30.66 -35.72
C GLY A 6 7.62 -30.61 -35.15
N GLY A 7 6.78 -31.60 -35.49
CA GLY A 7 5.41 -31.71 -34.96
C GLY A 7 5.36 -31.94 -33.45
N TYR A 8 6.22 -32.81 -32.92
CA TYR A 8 6.34 -33.05 -31.48
C TYR A 8 6.82 -31.79 -30.72
N LEU A 9 7.87 -31.12 -31.21
CA LEU A 9 8.38 -29.89 -30.61
C LEU A 9 7.33 -28.78 -30.59
N LYS A 10 6.55 -28.64 -31.66
CA LYS A 10 5.46 -27.67 -31.75
C LYS A 10 4.33 -27.95 -30.74
N MET A 11 3.91 -29.21 -30.58
CA MET A 11 2.92 -29.59 -29.57
C MET A 11 3.44 -29.37 -28.14
N TYR A 12 4.68 -29.78 -27.87
CA TYR A 12 5.32 -29.64 -26.57
C TYR A 12 5.46 -28.17 -26.16
N THR A 13 6.03 -27.34 -27.04
CA THR A 13 6.17 -25.89 -26.81
C THR A 13 4.82 -25.21 -26.63
N LYS A 14 3.79 -25.61 -27.39
CA LYS A 14 2.44 -25.06 -27.23
C LYS A 14 1.80 -25.40 -25.88
N LYS A 15 1.93 -26.65 -25.43
CA LYS A 15 1.45 -27.08 -24.11
C LYS A 15 2.15 -26.28 -23.01
N LEU A 16 3.47 -26.10 -23.11
CA LEU A 16 4.24 -25.35 -22.13
C LEU A 16 3.87 -23.86 -22.14
N GLN A 17 3.65 -23.27 -23.32
CA GLN A 17 3.15 -21.90 -23.47
C GLN A 17 1.81 -21.70 -22.72
N LEU A 18 0.85 -22.59 -22.90
CA LEU A 18 -0.46 -22.52 -22.23
C LEU A 18 -0.31 -22.66 -20.71
N GLN A 19 0.60 -23.51 -20.25
CA GLN A 19 0.86 -23.72 -18.83
C GLN A 19 1.47 -22.47 -18.18
N LEU A 20 2.46 -21.85 -18.85
CA LEU A 20 3.07 -20.59 -18.42
C LEU A 20 2.06 -19.43 -18.45
N GLN A 21 1.18 -19.35 -19.46
CA GLN A 21 0.11 -18.34 -19.52
C GLN A 21 -0.88 -18.46 -18.35
N ARG A 22 -1.25 -19.68 -17.96
CA ARG A 22 -2.12 -19.91 -16.79
C ARG A 22 -1.43 -19.47 -15.50
N GLN A 23 -0.14 -19.82 -15.34
CA GLN A 23 0.65 -19.38 -14.19
C GLN A 23 0.74 -17.85 -14.14
N LEU A 24 1.04 -17.21 -15.26
CA LEU A 24 1.12 -15.76 -15.37
C LEU A 24 -0.20 -15.09 -14.98
N THR A 25 -1.34 -15.60 -15.48
CA THR A 25 -2.67 -15.08 -15.14
C THR A 25 -2.94 -15.20 -13.64
N SER A 26 -2.61 -16.33 -13.03
CA SER A 26 -2.75 -16.54 -11.59
C SER A 26 -1.89 -15.54 -10.79
N VAL A 27 -0.63 -15.35 -11.17
CA VAL A 27 0.29 -14.39 -10.52
C VAL A 27 -0.22 -12.96 -10.69
N MET A 28 -0.68 -12.56 -11.88
CA MET A 28 -1.27 -11.24 -12.12
C MET A 28 -2.50 -10.99 -11.24
N LEU A 29 -3.40 -11.96 -11.09
CA LEU A 29 -4.56 -11.82 -10.22
C LEU A 29 -4.16 -11.62 -8.75
N ARG A 30 -3.16 -12.37 -8.28
CA ARG A 30 -2.60 -12.20 -6.92
C ARG A 30 -1.95 -10.84 -6.76
N HIS A 31 -1.13 -10.42 -7.72
CA HIS A 31 -0.43 -9.14 -7.71
C HIS A 31 -1.43 -7.97 -7.66
N ASN A 32 -2.46 -7.99 -8.51
CA ASN A 32 -3.52 -6.98 -8.51
C ASN A 32 -4.30 -6.94 -7.20
N LYS A 33 -4.55 -8.10 -6.57
CA LYS A 33 -5.23 -8.15 -5.27
C LYS A 33 -4.38 -7.51 -4.18
N VAL A 34 -3.08 -7.80 -4.18
CA VAL A 34 -2.13 -7.29 -3.17
C VAL A 34 -1.94 -5.79 -3.35
N GLN A 35 -1.79 -5.30 -4.58
CA GLN A 35 -1.76 -3.85 -4.85
C GLN A 35 -3.00 -3.12 -4.34
N LYS A 36 -4.20 -3.69 -4.55
CA LYS A 36 -5.44 -3.11 -4.00
C LYS A 36 -5.42 -3.10 -2.47
N GLN A 37 -4.97 -4.18 -1.84
CA GLN A 37 -4.87 -4.28 -0.38
C GLN A 37 -3.88 -3.27 0.19
N VAL A 38 -2.71 -3.08 -0.44
CA VAL A 38 -1.75 -2.03 -0.07
C VAL A 38 -2.42 -0.66 -0.15
N GLY A 39 -3.02 -0.31 -1.29
CA GLY A 39 -3.66 1.00 -1.46
C GLY A 39 -4.88 1.24 -0.57
N GLU A 40 -5.64 0.19 -0.24
CA GLU A 40 -6.74 0.27 0.72
C GLU A 40 -6.23 0.47 2.15
N MET A 41 -5.21 -0.26 2.58
CA MET A 41 -4.62 -0.08 3.89
C MET A 41 -3.95 1.29 4.03
N GLU A 42 -3.23 1.78 3.03
CA GLU A 42 -2.69 3.15 3.06
C GLU A 42 -3.78 4.18 3.28
N LYS A 43 -4.90 4.09 2.55
CA LYS A 43 -6.05 4.99 2.74
C LYS A 43 -6.65 4.86 4.13
N GLN A 44 -6.79 3.64 4.66
CA GLN A 44 -7.30 3.43 6.02
C GLN A 44 -6.36 4.02 7.07
N LEU A 45 -5.06 3.78 6.94
CA LEU A 45 -4.04 4.31 7.85
C LEU A 45 -4.01 5.84 7.82
N THR A 46 -4.08 6.47 6.64
CA THR A 46 -4.19 7.93 6.53
C THR A 46 -5.46 8.46 7.19
N ARG A 47 -6.62 7.81 6.98
CA ARG A 47 -7.87 8.19 7.65
C ARG A 47 -7.77 8.05 9.16
N MET A 48 -7.12 6.99 9.64
CA MET A 48 -6.91 6.74 11.06
C MET A 48 -6.00 7.81 11.67
N GLN A 49 -4.91 8.18 10.98
CA GLN A 49 -4.02 9.26 11.40
C GLN A 49 -4.75 10.62 11.44
N GLN A 50 -5.60 10.92 10.45
CA GLN A 50 -6.41 12.13 10.43
C GLN A 50 -7.43 12.17 11.58
N ASN A 51 -8.09 11.05 11.84
CA ASN A 51 -9.03 10.92 12.96
C ASN A 51 -8.30 11.10 14.28
N GLN A 52 -7.17 10.41 14.50
CA GLN A 52 -6.38 10.59 15.71
C GLN A 52 -5.90 12.03 15.89
N ASN A 53 -5.41 12.69 14.85
CA ASN A 53 -5.05 14.10 14.92
C ASN A 53 -6.25 14.99 15.30
N SER A 54 -7.45 14.67 14.82
CA SER A 54 -8.67 15.38 15.19
C SER A 54 -9.03 15.16 16.66
N VAL A 55 -9.01 13.91 17.14
CA VAL A 55 -9.23 13.55 18.55
C VAL A 55 -8.19 14.23 19.45
N PHE A 56 -6.93 14.27 19.00
CA PHE A 56 -5.83 14.90 19.71
C PHE A 56 -5.99 16.42 19.84
N ASN A 57 -6.39 17.08 18.75
CA ASN A 57 -6.69 18.52 18.80
C ASN A 57 -7.92 18.82 19.67
N ALA A 58 -8.91 17.92 19.70
CA ALA A 58 -10.09 18.04 20.55
C ALA A 58 -9.73 17.85 22.03
N SER A 59 -8.86 16.89 22.37
CA SER A 59 -8.40 16.66 23.74
C SER A 59 -7.54 17.82 24.25
N MET A 60 -6.68 18.40 23.40
CA MET A 60 -5.93 19.62 23.72
C MET A 60 -6.86 20.79 24.02
N GLN A 61 -7.90 21.00 23.20
CA GLN A 61 -8.91 22.04 23.45
C GLN A 61 -9.68 21.80 24.75
N ALA A 62 -10.07 20.54 25.02
CA ALA A 62 -10.74 20.18 26.26
C ALA A 62 -9.85 20.40 27.50
N ALA A 63 -8.56 20.08 27.42
CA ALA A 63 -7.60 20.34 28.49
C ALA A 63 -7.42 21.85 28.73
N ASN A 64 -7.35 22.65 27.68
CA ASN A 64 -7.31 24.11 27.80
C ASN A 64 -8.60 24.68 28.39
N TYR A 65 -9.76 24.12 28.04
CA TYR A 65 -11.04 24.52 28.64
C TYR A 65 -11.15 24.11 30.11
N GLY A 66 -10.67 22.92 30.47
CA GLY A 66 -10.60 22.47 31.87
C GLY A 66 -9.66 23.31 32.72
N ALA A 67 -8.50 23.71 32.17
CA ALA A 67 -7.59 24.64 32.82
C ALA A 67 -8.22 26.03 33.00
N TYR A 68 -8.96 26.52 31.99
CA TYR A 68 -9.73 27.76 32.12
C TYR A 68 -10.75 27.66 33.26
N GLN A 69 -11.53 26.56 33.28
CA GLN A 69 -12.53 26.33 34.31
C GLN A 69 -11.93 26.26 35.72
N SER A 70 -10.79 25.60 35.90
CA SER A 70 -10.15 25.46 37.21
C SER A 70 -9.52 26.77 37.70
N ILE A 71 -8.85 27.51 36.81
CA ILE A 71 -8.14 28.75 37.13
C ILE A 71 -9.14 29.88 37.43
N PHE A 72 -10.22 29.99 36.65
CA PHE A 72 -11.28 30.96 36.90
C PHE A 72 -12.35 30.45 37.89
N GLY A 73 -12.19 29.23 38.38
CA GLY A 73 -13.10 28.56 39.32
C GLY A 73 -14.57 28.58 38.86
N ILE A 74 -14.79 28.35 37.57
CA ILE A 74 -16.11 28.40 36.96
C ILE A 74 -16.91 27.16 37.35
N ASN A 75 -18.03 27.36 38.03
CA ASN A 75 -18.94 26.28 38.34
C ASN A 75 -19.65 25.81 37.04
N PRO A 76 -19.54 24.53 36.65
CA PRO A 76 -20.14 24.04 35.40
C PRO A 76 -21.67 24.06 35.39
N GLN A 77 -22.32 24.10 36.57
CA GLN A 77 -23.77 24.07 36.72
C GLN A 77 -24.39 25.47 36.67
N THR A 78 -23.65 26.50 37.06
CA THR A 78 -24.16 27.88 37.16
C THR A 78 -23.44 28.88 36.25
N GLY A 79 -22.29 28.49 35.65
CA GLY A 79 -21.46 29.37 34.82
C GLY A 79 -20.78 30.51 35.60
N GLN A 80 -20.92 30.54 36.93
CA GLN A 80 -20.34 31.59 37.76
C GLN A 80 -18.87 31.31 38.07
N SER A 81 -18.04 32.32 37.81
CA SER A 81 -16.63 32.39 38.20
C SER A 81 -16.51 32.66 39.70
N SER A 82 -15.59 31.98 40.38
CA SER A 82 -15.25 32.28 41.77
C SER A 82 -14.38 33.54 41.90
N ILE A 83 -13.80 34.01 40.79
CA ILE A 83 -13.04 35.26 40.71
C ILE A 83 -14.01 36.43 40.54
N ASN A 84 -13.88 37.42 41.41
CA ASN A 84 -14.63 38.66 41.34
C ASN A 84 -14.12 39.52 40.17
N ALA A 85 -14.98 39.84 39.21
CA ALA A 85 -14.62 40.64 38.03
C ALA A 85 -14.18 42.08 38.37
N ASN A 86 -14.53 42.58 39.56
CA ASN A 86 -14.15 43.91 40.02
C ASN A 86 -12.75 43.95 40.67
N ASP A 87 -12.14 42.78 40.91
CA ASP A 87 -10.78 42.68 41.42
C ASP A 87 -9.80 42.51 40.25
N ALA A 88 -9.27 43.65 39.79
CA ALA A 88 -8.34 43.70 38.67
C ALA A 88 -7.06 42.89 38.92
N GLN A 89 -6.62 42.76 40.17
CA GLN A 89 -5.41 42.03 40.53
C GLN A 89 -5.65 40.53 40.46
N ALA A 90 -6.79 40.04 40.98
CA ALA A 90 -7.18 38.63 40.87
C ALA A 90 -7.40 38.20 39.41
N MET A 91 -8.04 39.05 38.58
CA MET A 91 -8.19 38.78 37.15
C MET A 91 -6.85 38.73 36.40
N GLN A 92 -5.90 39.61 36.73
CA GLN A 92 -4.60 39.63 36.06
C GLN A 92 -3.77 38.39 36.41
N THR A 93 -3.80 37.95 37.67
CA THR A 93 -3.14 36.71 38.11
C THR A 93 -3.73 35.48 37.42
N ALA A 94 -5.06 35.38 37.35
CA ALA A 94 -5.74 34.27 36.67
C ALA A 94 -5.44 34.21 35.17
N ASN A 95 -5.39 35.37 34.49
CA ASN A 95 -4.99 35.42 33.08
C ASN A 95 -3.55 34.97 32.85
N ASN A 96 -2.61 35.39 33.71
CA ASN A 96 -1.22 34.95 33.62
C ASN A 96 -1.07 33.44 33.86
N GLN A 97 -1.80 32.90 34.85
CA GLN A 97 -1.85 31.46 35.11
C GLN A 97 -2.45 30.68 33.94
N TYR A 98 -3.50 31.22 33.32
CA TYR A 98 -4.14 30.58 32.17
C TYR A 98 -3.22 30.55 30.94
N GLN A 99 -2.51 31.65 30.65
CA GLN A 99 -1.52 31.66 29.57
C GLN A 99 -0.38 30.68 29.83
N ALA A 100 0.11 30.59 31.06
CA ALA A 100 1.13 29.60 31.44
C ALA A 100 0.60 28.16 31.29
N ALA A 101 -0.64 27.90 31.70
CA ALA A 101 -1.28 26.61 31.57
C ALA A 101 -1.51 26.21 30.10
N GLN A 102 -1.91 27.16 29.24
CA GLN A 102 -2.02 26.92 27.80
C GLN A 102 -0.67 26.54 27.17
N GLN A 103 0.41 27.25 27.52
CA GLN A 103 1.76 26.93 27.02
C GLN A 103 2.24 25.57 27.52
N TYR A 104 1.99 25.26 28.79
CA TYR A 104 2.32 23.95 29.35
C TYR A 104 1.56 22.83 28.64
N ASN A 105 0.25 22.98 28.47
CA ASN A 105 -0.57 22.05 27.70
C ASN A 105 -0.04 21.93 26.27
N SER A 106 0.23 23.03 25.56
CA SER A 106 0.70 22.96 24.18
C SER A 106 2.01 22.18 24.04
N ILE A 107 2.96 22.34 24.97
CA ILE A 107 4.22 21.59 24.98
C ILE A 107 3.98 20.10 25.27
N MET A 108 3.19 19.81 26.29
CA MET A 108 2.87 18.44 26.71
C MET A 108 2.14 17.67 25.60
N PHE A 109 1.16 18.31 24.96
CA PHE A 109 0.46 17.74 23.82
C PHE A 109 1.36 17.68 22.57
N GLN A 110 2.26 18.64 22.30
CA GLN A 110 3.23 18.47 21.20
C GLN A 110 4.12 17.23 21.39
N GLN A 111 4.59 16.98 22.62
CA GLN A 111 5.38 15.79 22.92
C GLN A 111 4.57 14.50 22.74
N GLN A 112 3.33 14.46 23.22
CA GLN A 112 2.45 13.30 23.00
C GLN A 112 2.16 13.07 21.52
N LYS A 113 1.93 14.14 20.76
CA LYS A 113 1.71 14.05 19.31
C LYS A 113 2.91 13.42 18.61
N PHE A 114 4.12 13.83 18.97
CA PHE A 114 5.34 13.25 18.40
C PHE A 114 5.43 11.74 18.66
N MET A 115 5.20 11.30 19.89
CA MET A 115 5.20 9.87 20.24
C MET A 115 4.09 9.09 19.50
N MET A 116 2.92 9.72 19.33
CA MET A 116 1.80 9.14 18.60
C MET A 116 2.12 8.99 17.12
N ASP A 117 2.66 10.02 16.48
CA ASP A 117 3.08 10.00 15.07
C ASP A 117 4.15 8.92 14.84
N GLU A 118 5.14 8.80 15.72
CA GLU A 118 6.16 7.74 15.65
C GLU A 118 5.55 6.33 15.77
N SER A 119 4.62 6.13 16.73
CA SER A 119 3.93 4.85 16.87
C SER A 119 3.08 4.50 15.65
N PHE A 120 2.51 5.50 14.99
CA PHE A 120 1.75 5.33 13.75
C PHE A 120 2.63 4.93 12.57
N GLU A 121 3.82 5.53 12.46
CA GLU A 121 4.79 5.15 11.44
C GLU A 121 5.29 3.72 11.63
N GLN A 122 5.55 3.29 12.86
CA GLN A 122 5.90 1.90 13.17
C GLN A 122 4.75 0.95 12.81
N PHE A 123 3.52 1.28 13.21
CA PHE A 123 2.34 0.49 12.88
C PHE A 123 2.10 0.40 11.37
N ARG A 124 2.25 1.53 10.66
CA ARG A 124 2.18 1.60 9.20
C ARG A 124 3.21 0.68 8.56
N THR A 125 4.45 0.73 9.01
CA THR A 125 5.53 -0.12 8.50
C THR A 125 5.21 -1.60 8.71
N MET A 126 4.83 -1.99 9.93
CA MET A 126 4.50 -3.40 10.24
C MET A 126 3.36 -3.96 9.39
N GLN A 127 2.39 -3.14 8.98
CA GLN A 127 1.28 -3.59 8.15
C GLN A 127 1.58 -3.58 6.65
N LEU A 128 2.30 -2.56 6.17
CA LEU A 128 2.56 -2.39 4.73
C LEU A 128 3.76 -3.21 4.25
N GLU A 129 4.82 -3.32 5.05
CA GLU A 129 6.05 -4.04 4.71
C GLU A 129 5.79 -5.49 4.23
N PRO A 130 5.00 -6.34 4.92
CA PRO A 130 4.75 -7.70 4.43
C PRO A 130 4.00 -7.73 3.10
N LEU A 131 3.12 -6.76 2.86
CA LEU A 131 2.41 -6.67 1.58
C LEU A 131 3.30 -6.14 0.45
N GLN A 132 4.18 -5.19 0.74
CA GLN A 132 5.14 -4.65 -0.22
C GLN A 132 6.17 -5.72 -0.63
N ASN A 133 6.70 -6.47 0.34
CA ASN A 133 7.58 -7.61 0.06
C ASN A 133 6.88 -8.67 -0.80
N LEU A 134 5.59 -8.90 -0.54
CA LEU A 134 4.80 -9.84 -1.34
C LEU A 134 4.49 -9.29 -2.74
N GLU A 135 4.20 -7.99 -2.88
CA GLU A 135 4.05 -7.32 -4.17
C GLU A 135 5.33 -7.45 -5.02
N GLU A 136 6.49 -7.17 -4.43
CA GLU A 136 7.80 -7.27 -5.08
C GLU A 136 8.09 -8.71 -5.51
N SER A 137 7.83 -9.69 -4.64
CA SER A 137 8.02 -11.11 -4.98
C SER A 137 7.14 -11.55 -6.15
N LEU A 138 5.88 -11.10 -6.19
CA LEU A 138 4.96 -11.38 -7.29
C LEU A 138 5.35 -10.64 -8.58
N ALA A 139 5.92 -9.43 -8.47
CA ALA A 139 6.43 -8.68 -9.61
C ALA A 139 7.64 -9.40 -10.23
N MET A 140 8.57 -9.90 -9.41
CA MET A 140 9.69 -10.73 -9.86
C MET A 140 9.22 -12.05 -10.50
N GLU A 141 8.25 -12.73 -9.88
CA GLU A 141 7.68 -13.97 -10.44
C GLU A 141 7.02 -13.72 -11.80
N LYS A 142 6.25 -12.63 -11.93
CA LYS A 142 5.65 -12.18 -13.18
C LYS A 142 6.73 -11.94 -14.26
N ALA A 143 7.78 -11.18 -13.95
CA ALA A 143 8.86 -10.90 -14.89
C ALA A 143 9.58 -12.19 -15.34
N SER A 144 9.80 -13.12 -14.41
CA SER A 144 10.39 -14.43 -14.72
C SER A 144 9.49 -15.25 -15.66
N LEU A 145 8.18 -15.28 -15.40
CA LEU A 145 7.21 -15.97 -16.26
C LEU A 145 7.10 -15.33 -17.64
N GLU A 146 7.10 -14.00 -17.73
CA GLU A 146 7.09 -13.26 -19.00
C GLU A 146 8.33 -13.57 -19.84
N SER A 147 9.52 -13.61 -19.21
CA SER A 147 10.76 -14.00 -19.85
C SER A 147 10.70 -15.45 -20.39
N ARG A 148 10.28 -16.42 -19.57
CA ARG A 148 10.12 -17.82 -20.00
C ARG A 148 9.12 -17.97 -21.15
N LEU A 149 8.05 -17.18 -21.13
CA LEU A 149 7.01 -17.19 -22.14
C LEU A 149 7.51 -16.60 -23.46
N ALA A 150 8.37 -15.59 -23.43
CA ALA A 150 9.05 -15.05 -24.62
C ALA A 150 9.96 -16.11 -25.26
N THR A 151 10.83 -16.75 -24.48
CA THR A 151 11.70 -17.84 -24.99
C THR A 151 10.90 -18.99 -25.58
N ILE A 152 9.79 -19.37 -24.95
CA ILE A 152 8.95 -20.47 -25.45
C ILE A 152 8.18 -20.08 -26.72
N LYS A 153 7.81 -18.81 -26.87
CA LYS A 153 7.22 -18.30 -28.12
C LYS A 153 8.23 -18.41 -29.27
N GLU A 154 9.47 -17.98 -29.05
CA GLU A 154 10.54 -18.10 -30.04
C GLU A 154 10.78 -19.57 -30.41
N GLN A 155 10.91 -20.46 -29.42
CA GLN A 155 11.07 -21.90 -29.67
C GLN A 155 9.88 -22.50 -30.44
N HIS A 156 8.66 -22.04 -30.17
CA HIS A 156 7.48 -22.47 -30.91
C HIS A 156 7.48 -21.99 -32.36
N GLU A 157 7.93 -20.75 -32.61
CA GLU A 157 8.08 -20.19 -33.95
C GLU A 157 9.17 -20.92 -34.74
N SER A 158 10.35 -21.16 -34.14
CA SER A 158 11.40 -21.96 -34.75
C SER A 158 10.94 -23.39 -35.04
N ALA A 159 10.20 -24.03 -34.14
CA ALA A 159 9.64 -25.37 -34.38
C ALA A 159 8.63 -25.38 -35.55
N LYS A 160 7.87 -24.29 -35.73
CA LYS A 160 6.93 -24.12 -36.85
C LYS A 160 7.68 -23.91 -38.17
N GLU A 161 8.81 -23.23 -38.16
CA GLU A 161 9.69 -23.08 -39.33
C GLU A 161 10.37 -24.40 -39.69
N MET A 162 10.91 -25.13 -38.72
CA MET A 162 11.49 -26.47 -38.93
C MET A 162 10.47 -27.45 -39.50
N GLU A 163 9.20 -27.39 -39.06
CA GLU A 163 8.11 -28.18 -39.64
C GLU A 163 7.84 -27.78 -41.10
N LYS A 164 7.84 -26.48 -41.43
CA LYS A 164 7.61 -26.00 -42.80
C LYS A 164 8.75 -26.41 -43.73
N ASP A 165 9.99 -26.30 -43.30
CA ASP A 165 11.14 -26.67 -44.12
C ASP A 165 11.26 -28.19 -44.25
N SER A 166 11.02 -28.95 -43.18
CA SER A 166 10.93 -30.41 -43.26
C SER A 166 9.78 -30.89 -44.15
N ARG A 167 8.70 -30.11 -44.32
CA ARG A 167 7.63 -30.42 -45.28
C ARG A 167 8.08 -30.19 -46.71
N LYS A 168 8.89 -29.17 -47.01
CA LYS A 168 9.42 -28.91 -48.35
C LYS A 168 10.33 -30.06 -48.82
N ASP A 169 11.17 -30.59 -47.94
CA ASP A 169 12.07 -31.72 -48.25
C ASP A 169 11.36 -33.07 -48.45
N VAL A 170 10.08 -33.18 -48.08
CA VAL A 170 9.30 -34.43 -48.14
C VAL A 170 8.23 -34.40 -49.22
N VAL A 171 7.92 -33.23 -49.79
CA VAL A 171 7.14 -33.16 -51.03
C VAL A 171 8.06 -33.61 -52.16
N PRO A 172 7.82 -34.77 -52.79
CA PRO A 172 8.60 -35.16 -53.95
C PRO A 172 8.31 -34.14 -55.06
N ASP A 173 9.35 -33.64 -55.72
CA ASP A 173 9.21 -32.91 -56.98
C ASP A 173 8.54 -33.84 -58.02
N TYR A 174 7.20 -33.86 -58.01
CA TYR A 174 6.38 -34.42 -59.07
C TYR A 174 6.27 -33.41 -60.22
N THR A 175 7.40 -32.87 -60.66
CA THR A 175 7.55 -32.33 -62.02
C THR A 175 8.53 -33.25 -62.73
N GLY A 176 8.02 -34.43 -63.08
CA GLY A 176 8.75 -35.42 -63.87
C GLY A 176 9.22 -34.81 -65.17
N GLN A 177 10.49 -35.06 -65.48
CA GLN A 177 11.00 -35.10 -66.84
C GLN A 177 10.07 -35.97 -67.69
N GLY A 178 9.60 -35.39 -68.78
CA GLY A 178 8.78 -36.00 -69.83
C GLY A 178 8.58 -34.99 -70.94
#